data_AF-A0A6A6MHX3-F1
#
_entry.id   AF-A0A6A6MHX3-F1
#
_cell.length_a   1.000
_cell.length_b   1.000
_cell.length_c   1.000
_cell.angle_alpha   90.00
_cell.angle_beta   90.00
_cell.angle_gamma   90.00
#
_symmetry.space_group_name_H-M   'P 1'
#
loop_
_entity.id
_entity.type
_entity.pdbx_description
1 polymer ?
#
loop_
_entity_poly.entity_id
_entity_poly.type
_entity_poly.pdbx_seq_one_letter_code
_entity_poly.pdbx_strand_id
1 'polypeptide(L)'
;MGEAKRVSLRFALVFLVAFISFSHLRASDDDKIFYESFEESFEGRWIVSDKDDYKGVWKHAKSEGHDEYGLLVSEKARKYAIVKELDNPAILKDGTIVLQFETRFQNGLECGGAYLKYLRPQDAGWTPKDFDSESPYSIMFGPDKCGPQTRCIILKHKNPKSGEYIEHHLKFPPSVPSDKLTHVYTAILKPGNELRILIDGEEKKKANFLSSDDFEPPLIPAKTIPDPDDKKPEDWDERAKIPDPNAVKPDDWDEMHLLKLKMKML
;
A
#
# COMPACT_ATOMS: atom_id res chain seq x y z
N MET A 1 51.30 15.76 34.71
CA MET A 1 50.92 14.36 34.41
C MET A 1 49.40 14.26 34.46
N GLY A 2 48.67 14.61 33.38
CA GLY A 2 47.20 14.75 33.52
C GLY A 2 46.31 15.09 32.32
N GLU A 3 46.78 15.10 31.07
CA GLU A 3 45.87 15.46 29.94
C GLU A 3 45.80 14.46 28.78
N ALA A 4 46.71 13.50 28.67
CA ALA A 4 46.71 12.57 27.54
C ALA A 4 45.65 11.44 27.60
N LYS A 5 45.02 11.19 28.76
CA LYS A 5 44.10 10.05 28.95
C LYS A 5 42.62 10.33 28.62
N ARG A 6 42.20 11.60 28.52
CA ARG A 6 40.77 11.95 28.36
C ARG A 6 40.30 11.95 26.90
N VAL A 7 41.21 12.18 25.95
CA VAL A 7 40.89 12.20 24.50
C VAL A 7 40.73 10.78 23.95
N SER A 8 41.51 9.83 24.44
CA SER A 8 41.48 8.42 23.99
C SER A 8 40.15 7.73 24.30
N LEU A 9 39.52 8.02 25.46
CA LEU A 9 38.27 7.37 25.87
C LEU A 9 37.04 7.91 25.11
N ARG A 10 37.04 9.19 24.71
CA ARG A 10 35.94 9.79 23.92
C ARG A 10 35.96 9.32 22.47
N PHE A 11 37.13 9.16 21.87
CA PHE A 11 37.25 8.59 20.53
C PHE A 11 36.91 7.09 20.49
N ALA A 12 37.30 6.32 21.51
CA ALA A 12 36.95 4.91 21.62
C ALA A 12 35.43 4.69 21.75
N LEU A 13 34.71 5.56 22.48
CA LEU A 13 33.26 5.46 22.63
C LEU A 13 32.51 5.81 21.33
N VAL A 14 32.99 6.78 20.55
CA VAL A 14 32.39 7.15 19.25
C VAL A 14 32.56 6.04 18.22
N PHE A 15 33.70 5.35 18.21
CA PHE A 15 33.90 4.16 17.36
C PHE A 15 33.01 2.98 17.77
N LEU A 16 32.75 2.80 19.08
CA LEU A 16 31.89 1.72 19.57
C LEU A 16 30.40 1.97 19.26
N VAL A 17 29.95 3.23 19.26
CA VAL A 17 28.56 3.61 18.87
C VAL A 17 28.36 3.58 17.34
N ALA A 18 29.40 3.90 16.56
CA ALA A 18 29.38 3.74 15.11
C ALA A 18 29.29 2.27 14.67
N PHE A 19 29.88 1.33 15.43
CA PHE A 19 29.76 -0.11 15.16
C PHE A 19 28.41 -0.72 15.53
N ILE A 20 27.68 -0.14 16.50
CA ILE A 20 26.36 -0.65 16.92
C ILE A 20 25.23 -0.15 15.99
N SER A 21 25.49 0.88 15.18
CA SER A 21 24.46 1.48 14.31
C SER A 21 24.45 0.92 12.88
N PHE A 22 25.41 0.06 12.54
CA PHE A 22 25.39 -0.77 11.34
C PHE A 22 25.03 -2.20 11.73
N SER A 23 23.80 -2.41 12.20
CA SER A 23 23.16 -3.72 12.03
C SER A 23 23.00 -3.94 10.53
N HIS A 24 24.05 -4.50 9.94
CA HIS A 24 24.13 -4.90 8.56
C HIS A 24 22.91 -5.75 8.19
N LEU A 25 22.03 -5.23 7.34
CA LEU A 25 21.32 -6.06 6.38
C LEU A 25 22.39 -6.58 5.40
N ARG A 26 23.10 -7.65 5.79
CA ARG A 26 23.82 -8.47 4.82
C ARG A 26 22.75 -9.32 4.15
N ALA A 27 22.33 -8.93 2.94
CA ALA A 27 21.70 -9.88 2.04
C ALA A 27 22.79 -10.84 1.57
N SER A 28 22.80 -12.07 2.08
CA SER A 28 23.60 -13.14 1.51
C SER A 28 22.96 -13.53 0.18
N ASP A 29 23.77 -13.79 -0.86
CA ASP A 29 23.24 -14.29 -2.14
C ASP A 29 22.56 -15.67 -1.98
N ASP A 30 22.91 -16.41 -0.91
CA ASP A 30 22.30 -17.68 -0.53
C ASP A 30 20.87 -17.55 0.07
N ASP A 31 20.44 -16.36 0.50
CA ASP A 31 19.13 -16.16 1.15
C ASP A 31 18.02 -15.74 0.17
N LYS A 32 18.31 -15.81 -1.12
CA LYS A 32 17.43 -15.28 -2.18
C LYS A 32 16.38 -16.29 -2.60
N ILE A 33 15.12 -15.97 -2.34
CA ILE A 33 13.99 -16.82 -2.76
C ILE A 33 13.79 -16.75 -4.28
N PHE A 34 13.88 -15.56 -4.87
CA PHE A 34 13.66 -15.35 -6.29
C PHE A 34 14.44 -14.15 -6.81
N TYR A 35 14.89 -14.25 -8.07
CA TYR A 35 15.49 -13.17 -8.82
C TYR A 35 15.06 -13.21 -10.27
N GLU A 36 14.83 -12.03 -10.84
CA GLU A 36 14.71 -11.87 -12.27
C GLU A 36 15.36 -10.56 -12.66
N SER A 37 16.40 -10.63 -13.49
CA SER A 37 17.03 -9.46 -14.10
C SER A 37 16.42 -9.11 -15.46
N PHE A 38 15.72 -10.05 -16.11
CA PHE A 38 15.29 -9.94 -17.50
C PHE A 38 16.43 -9.67 -18.49
N GLU A 39 17.68 -10.01 -18.18
CA GLU A 39 18.76 -9.97 -19.20
C GLU A 39 18.50 -10.99 -20.32
N GLU A 40 17.91 -12.13 -19.97
CA GLU A 40 17.43 -13.13 -20.91
C GLU A 40 15.93 -12.97 -21.19
N SER A 41 15.48 -13.44 -22.36
CA SER A 41 14.06 -13.44 -22.73
C SER A 41 13.20 -14.13 -21.66
N PHE A 42 12.02 -13.59 -21.38
CA PHE A 42 11.06 -14.20 -20.45
C PHE A 42 10.34 -15.41 -21.06
N GLU A 43 10.41 -15.60 -22.38
CA GLU A 43 9.71 -16.67 -23.09
C GLU A 43 10.15 -18.05 -22.59
N GLY A 44 9.18 -18.93 -22.30
CA GLY A 44 9.41 -20.24 -21.71
C GLY A 44 9.75 -20.24 -20.21
N ARG A 45 10.17 -19.10 -19.65
CA ARG A 45 10.47 -18.95 -18.21
C ARG A 45 9.29 -18.37 -17.43
N TRP A 46 8.51 -17.51 -18.08
CA TRP A 46 7.30 -16.88 -17.57
C TRP A 46 6.08 -17.32 -18.39
N ILE A 47 4.92 -17.37 -17.73
CA ILE A 47 3.68 -17.86 -18.33
C ILE A 47 2.72 -16.68 -18.47
N VAL A 48 2.39 -16.34 -19.71
CA VAL A 48 1.34 -15.35 -20.03
C VAL A 48 -0.03 -16.03 -19.89
N SER A 49 -0.95 -15.31 -19.23
CA SER A 49 -2.34 -15.76 -19.05
C SER A 49 -3.09 -15.83 -20.38
N ASP A 50 -3.95 -16.83 -20.51
CA ASP A 50 -4.82 -17.05 -21.67
C ASP A 50 -6.22 -16.44 -21.45
N LYS A 51 -6.46 -15.75 -20.32
CA LYS A 51 -7.73 -15.09 -20.01
C LYS A 51 -8.05 -13.99 -21.03
N ASP A 52 -9.27 -14.03 -21.57
CA ASP A 52 -9.74 -13.13 -22.65
C ASP A 52 -9.58 -11.64 -22.33
N ASP A 53 -9.68 -11.24 -21.06
CA ASP A 53 -9.55 -9.85 -20.65
C ASP A 53 -8.12 -9.31 -20.72
N TYR A 54 -7.11 -10.20 -20.78
CA TYR A 54 -5.68 -9.90 -20.63
C TYR A 54 -4.94 -9.96 -21.96
N LYS A 55 -5.37 -9.15 -22.93
CA LYS A 55 -4.82 -9.15 -24.31
C LYS A 55 -3.57 -8.29 -24.51
N GLY A 56 -2.99 -7.73 -23.45
CA GLY A 56 -1.80 -6.89 -23.56
C GLY A 56 -0.56 -7.70 -23.96
N VAL A 57 0.21 -7.21 -24.93
CA VAL A 57 1.40 -7.90 -25.42
C VAL A 57 2.63 -7.51 -24.60
N TRP A 58 3.20 -8.49 -23.89
CA TRP A 58 4.47 -8.37 -23.18
C TRP A 58 5.65 -8.37 -24.16
N LYS A 59 6.62 -7.47 -23.94
CA LYS A 59 7.84 -7.40 -24.76
C LYS A 59 9.08 -7.46 -23.88
N HIS A 60 10.10 -8.16 -24.35
CA HIS A 60 11.45 -8.11 -23.80
C HIS A 60 12.22 -7.05 -24.57
N ALA A 61 12.51 -5.91 -23.94
CA ALA A 61 13.07 -4.76 -24.65
C ALA A 61 13.90 -3.88 -23.74
N LYS A 62 14.87 -3.18 -24.34
CA LYS A 62 15.58 -2.08 -23.69
C LYS A 62 14.69 -0.85 -23.66
N SER A 63 14.75 -0.12 -22.55
CA SER A 63 14.10 1.18 -22.44
C SER A 63 14.97 2.26 -23.08
N GLU A 64 14.36 3.30 -23.64
CA GLU A 64 15.12 4.44 -24.19
C GLU A 64 16.02 5.06 -23.10
N GLY A 65 17.32 5.16 -23.40
CA GLY A 65 18.34 5.67 -22.48
C GLY A 65 18.88 4.67 -21.45
N HIS A 66 18.55 3.38 -21.55
CA HIS A 66 19.09 2.32 -20.70
C HIS A 66 19.57 1.14 -21.56
N ASP A 67 20.69 0.54 -21.16
CA ASP A 67 21.27 -0.60 -21.87
C ASP A 67 20.78 -1.96 -21.36
N GLU A 68 20.01 -1.97 -20.28
CA GLU A 68 19.45 -3.16 -19.63
C GLU A 68 18.12 -3.56 -20.26
N TYR A 69 17.88 -4.86 -20.33
CA TYR A 69 16.61 -5.39 -20.79
C TYR A 69 15.59 -5.42 -19.67
N GLY A 70 14.32 -5.24 -20.02
CA GLY A 70 13.23 -5.34 -19.08
C GLY A 70 11.96 -5.89 -19.71
N LEU A 71 10.98 -6.11 -18.86
CA LEU A 71 9.64 -6.50 -19.27
C LEU A 71 8.80 -5.25 -19.56
N LEU A 72 8.52 -5.02 -20.83
CA LEU A 72 7.87 -3.80 -21.32
C LEU A 72 6.37 -4.01 -21.58
N VAL A 73 5.59 -3.08 -21.02
CA VAL A 73 4.16 -2.88 -21.28
C VAL A 73 4.00 -1.67 -22.22
N SER A 74 3.64 -1.93 -23.48
CA SER A 74 3.71 -0.90 -24.54
C SER A 74 2.36 -0.33 -25.00
N GLU A 75 1.26 -1.02 -24.73
CA GLU A 75 -0.08 -0.62 -25.20
C GLU A 75 -0.89 0.05 -24.09
N LYS A 76 -1.48 1.21 -24.41
CA LYS A 76 -2.39 1.93 -23.53
C LYS A 76 -3.72 1.20 -23.38
N ALA A 77 -4.36 1.33 -22.21
CA ALA A 77 -5.70 0.79 -21.94
C ALA A 77 -5.83 -0.73 -22.23
N ARG A 78 -4.80 -1.49 -21.87
CA ARG A 78 -4.78 -2.95 -21.92
C ARG A 78 -4.53 -3.52 -20.53
N LYS A 79 -5.11 -4.68 -20.24
CA LYS A 79 -4.79 -5.47 -19.05
C LYS A 79 -3.66 -6.45 -19.40
N TYR A 80 -2.77 -6.65 -18.44
CA TYR A 80 -1.60 -7.52 -18.58
C TYR A 80 -1.58 -8.51 -17.43
N ALA A 81 -1.32 -9.78 -17.74
CA ALA A 81 -1.17 -10.85 -16.77
C ALA A 81 -0.06 -11.79 -17.23
N ILE A 82 0.96 -11.92 -16.40
CA ILE A 82 2.06 -12.86 -16.56
C ILE A 82 2.47 -13.33 -15.17
N VAL A 83 2.89 -14.57 -15.07
CA VAL A 83 3.24 -15.19 -13.79
C VAL A 83 4.51 -16.03 -13.93
N LYS A 84 5.31 -16.04 -12.87
CA LYS A 84 6.43 -16.96 -12.70
C LYS A 84 6.08 -17.93 -11.59
N GLU A 85 6.09 -19.22 -11.92
CA GLU A 85 6.05 -20.27 -10.93
C GLU A 85 7.42 -20.40 -10.26
N LEU A 86 7.41 -20.62 -8.95
CA LEU A 86 8.59 -20.96 -8.16
C LEU A 86 8.62 -22.47 -7.96
N ASP A 87 9.83 -23.04 -7.93
CA ASP A 87 10.01 -24.49 -7.69
C ASP A 87 9.47 -24.93 -6.33
N ASN A 88 9.55 -24.04 -5.34
CA ASN A 88 9.04 -24.25 -3.98
C ASN A 88 8.20 -23.05 -3.53
N PRO A 89 7.12 -23.26 -2.76
CA PRO A 89 6.36 -22.16 -2.19
C PRO A 89 7.24 -21.27 -1.31
N ALA A 90 7.18 -19.96 -1.55
CA ALA A 90 7.85 -18.98 -0.69
C ALA A 90 7.19 -18.96 0.69
N ILE A 91 7.91 -19.40 1.72
CA ILE A 91 7.42 -19.38 3.10
C ILE A 91 7.75 -18.00 3.70
N LEU A 92 6.73 -17.16 3.83
CA LEU A 92 6.87 -15.81 4.39
C LEU A 92 6.75 -15.79 5.92
N LYS A 93 7.36 -16.78 6.58
CA LYS A 93 7.26 -16.99 8.02
C LYS A 93 8.64 -16.97 8.67
N ASP A 94 8.71 -16.52 9.92
CA ASP A 94 9.87 -16.66 10.81
C ASP A 94 11.15 -15.92 10.37
N GLY A 95 11.04 -14.88 9.52
CA GLY A 95 12.17 -14.06 9.07
C GLY A 95 11.76 -12.67 8.55
N THR A 96 12.75 -11.84 8.22
CA THR A 96 12.50 -10.58 7.51
C THR A 96 12.36 -10.86 6.03
N ILE A 97 11.21 -10.51 5.46
CA ILE A 97 10.93 -10.65 4.03
C ILE A 97 11.15 -9.31 3.35
N VAL A 98 11.90 -9.32 2.25
CA VAL A 98 12.12 -8.14 1.41
C VAL A 98 11.53 -8.41 0.05
N LEU A 99 10.56 -7.58 -0.34
CA LEU A 99 9.94 -7.58 -1.65
C LEU A 99 10.47 -6.36 -2.39
N GLN A 100 11.24 -6.56 -3.46
CA GLN A 100 11.85 -5.46 -4.18
C GLN A 100 11.75 -5.67 -5.69
N PHE A 101 11.37 -4.61 -6.39
CA PHE A 101 11.45 -4.54 -7.84
C PHE A 101 11.58 -3.07 -8.25
N GLU A 102 11.98 -2.86 -9.50
CA GLU A 102 12.03 -1.55 -10.10
C GLU A 102 11.00 -1.41 -11.21
N THR A 103 10.50 -0.20 -11.39
CA THR A 103 9.60 0.12 -12.50
C THR A 103 9.85 1.53 -13.00
N ARG A 104 9.58 1.73 -14.29
CA ARG A 104 9.79 3.00 -14.98
C ARG A 104 8.57 3.37 -15.81
N PHE A 105 7.98 4.50 -15.50
CA PHE A 105 6.85 5.04 -16.26
C PHE A 105 7.35 5.95 -17.39
N GLN A 106 7.79 5.35 -18.50
CA GLN A 106 8.40 6.08 -19.64
C GLN A 106 7.51 7.23 -20.18
N ASN A 107 6.19 7.06 -20.10
CA ASN A 107 5.20 8.04 -20.55
C ASN A 107 4.41 8.68 -19.39
N GLY A 108 4.85 8.49 -18.13
CA GLY A 108 4.09 8.82 -16.93
C GLY A 108 2.95 7.85 -16.63
N LEU A 109 2.36 7.98 -15.44
CA LEU A 109 1.24 7.17 -14.97
C LEU A 109 0.10 8.07 -14.46
N GLU A 110 -0.98 8.14 -15.24
CA GLU A 110 -2.22 8.83 -14.89
C GLU A 110 -3.22 7.90 -14.19
N CYS A 111 -3.52 6.77 -14.84
CA CYS A 111 -4.33 5.69 -14.29
C CYS A 111 -3.81 4.32 -14.75
N GLY A 112 -3.31 3.53 -13.81
CA GLY A 112 -2.81 2.18 -14.04
C GLY A 112 -2.05 1.63 -12.82
N GLY A 113 -1.77 0.34 -12.85
CA GLY A 113 -0.99 -0.35 -11.84
C GLY A 113 0.25 -1.00 -12.43
N ALA A 114 1.36 -0.90 -11.71
CA ALA A 114 2.59 -1.64 -11.98
C ALA A 114 3.04 -2.32 -10.68
N TYR A 115 2.19 -3.19 -10.17
CA TYR A 115 2.40 -3.94 -8.94
C TYR A 115 2.57 -5.43 -9.22
N LEU A 116 3.23 -6.10 -8.28
CA LEU A 116 3.35 -7.55 -8.26
C LEU A 116 2.33 -8.15 -7.30
N LYS A 117 1.79 -9.32 -7.66
CA LYS A 117 0.97 -10.15 -6.77
C LYS A 117 1.77 -11.38 -6.37
N TYR A 118 1.86 -11.63 -5.07
CA TYR A 118 2.44 -12.83 -4.49
C TYR A 118 1.31 -13.83 -4.28
N LEU A 119 1.18 -14.75 -5.24
CA LEU A 119 0.07 -15.69 -5.34
C LEU A 119 0.14 -16.77 -4.26
N ARG A 120 -1.03 -17.28 -3.84
CA ARG A 120 -1.10 -18.48 -3.00
C ARG A 120 -0.68 -19.71 -3.83
N PRO A 121 -0.27 -20.82 -3.18
CA PRO A 121 0.00 -22.05 -3.90
C PRO A 121 -1.20 -22.50 -4.77
N GLN A 122 -0.94 -23.29 -5.81
CA GLN A 122 -1.95 -23.65 -6.82
C GLN A 122 -3.09 -24.51 -6.30
N ASP A 123 -2.88 -25.20 -5.17
CA ASP A 123 -3.94 -25.90 -4.44
C ASP A 123 -5.09 -24.97 -3.98
N ALA A 124 -4.89 -23.65 -4.03
CA ALA A 124 -5.92 -22.63 -3.88
C ALA A 124 -6.89 -22.54 -5.07
N GLY A 125 -6.75 -23.37 -6.11
CA GLY A 125 -7.71 -23.51 -7.19
C GLY A 125 -7.49 -22.57 -8.37
N TRP A 126 -6.23 -22.34 -8.77
CA TRP A 126 -5.88 -21.52 -9.93
C TRP A 126 -4.75 -22.18 -10.73
N THR A 127 -4.67 -21.86 -12.03
CA THR A 127 -3.57 -22.27 -12.91
C THR A 127 -2.86 -21.03 -13.48
N PRO A 128 -1.58 -21.13 -13.87
CA PRO A 128 -0.86 -20.00 -14.47
C PRO A 128 -1.51 -19.44 -15.72
N LYS A 129 -2.10 -20.32 -16.53
CA LYS A 129 -2.80 -19.94 -17.76
C LYS A 129 -4.12 -19.25 -17.48
N ASP A 130 -4.74 -19.50 -16.33
CA ASP A 130 -5.95 -18.83 -15.90
C ASP A 130 -5.70 -17.62 -14.98
N PHE A 131 -4.43 -17.18 -14.83
CA PHE A 131 -4.10 -16.08 -13.93
C PHE A 131 -4.81 -14.78 -14.31
N ASP A 132 -5.47 -14.15 -13.34
CA ASP A 132 -6.24 -12.91 -13.48
C ASP A 132 -6.25 -12.08 -12.18
N SER A 133 -7.09 -11.04 -12.12
CA SER A 133 -7.22 -10.15 -10.96
C SER A 133 -7.78 -10.86 -9.73
N GLU A 134 -8.60 -11.89 -9.91
CA GLU A 134 -9.28 -12.60 -8.83
C GLU A 134 -8.46 -13.78 -8.30
N SER A 135 -7.44 -14.18 -9.05
CA SER A 135 -6.53 -15.26 -8.69
C SER A 135 -6.00 -15.10 -7.26
N PRO A 136 -6.05 -16.17 -6.44
CA PRO A 136 -5.78 -16.03 -5.01
C PRO A 136 -4.36 -15.58 -4.72
N TYR A 137 -4.22 -14.49 -3.98
CA TYR A 137 -2.94 -13.91 -3.58
C TYR A 137 -2.90 -13.62 -2.09
N SER A 138 -1.69 -13.44 -1.56
CA SER A 138 -1.44 -13.10 -0.15
C SER A 138 -1.02 -11.63 0.01
N ILE A 139 -0.17 -11.15 -0.90
CA ILE A 139 0.35 -9.78 -0.88
C ILE A 139 0.25 -9.21 -2.30
N MET A 140 -0.20 -7.97 -2.41
CA MET A 140 -0.03 -7.15 -3.62
C MET A 140 0.87 -5.99 -3.23
N PHE A 141 1.96 -5.75 -3.97
CA PHE A 141 2.92 -4.69 -3.66
C PHE A 141 3.42 -4.00 -4.93
N GLY A 142 3.38 -2.66 -4.92
CA GLY A 142 3.85 -1.80 -6.00
C GLY A 142 2.96 -0.59 -6.24
N PRO A 143 3.39 0.35 -7.10
CA PRO A 143 2.61 1.53 -7.43
C PRO A 143 1.32 1.16 -8.17
N ASP A 144 0.20 1.64 -7.66
CA ASP A 144 -1.10 1.61 -8.31
C ASP A 144 -1.73 2.99 -8.13
N LYS A 145 -1.94 3.70 -9.24
CA LYS A 145 -2.43 5.07 -9.21
C LYS A 145 -3.55 5.23 -10.21
N CYS A 146 -4.65 5.84 -9.79
CA CYS A 146 -5.68 6.32 -10.71
C CYS A 146 -6.21 7.68 -10.23
N GLY A 147 -5.80 8.74 -10.92
CA GLY A 147 -6.07 10.11 -10.49
C GLY A 147 -5.42 10.40 -9.12
N PRO A 148 -6.17 10.88 -8.12
CA PRO A 148 -5.63 11.17 -6.78
C PRO A 148 -5.48 9.90 -5.92
N GLN A 149 -6.14 8.80 -6.29
CA GLN A 149 -6.09 7.57 -5.50
C GLN A 149 -4.80 6.83 -5.81
N THR A 150 -4.08 6.47 -4.73
CA THR A 150 -2.88 5.63 -4.81
C THR A 150 -3.06 4.43 -3.89
N ARG A 151 -2.58 3.27 -4.32
CA ARG A 151 -2.36 2.08 -3.50
C ARG A 151 -0.90 1.66 -3.67
N CYS A 152 -0.35 1.06 -2.63
CA CYS A 152 1.05 0.62 -2.62
C CYS A 152 1.19 -0.81 -2.11
N ILE A 153 0.41 -1.19 -1.09
CA ILE A 153 0.38 -2.55 -0.58
C ILE A 153 -1.04 -2.93 -0.15
N ILE A 154 -1.41 -4.18 -0.45
CA ILE A 154 -2.65 -4.83 0.01
C ILE A 154 -2.26 -6.19 0.58
N LEU A 155 -2.77 -6.49 1.77
CA LEU A 155 -2.64 -7.81 2.38
C LEU A 155 -3.97 -8.53 2.32
N LYS A 156 -3.97 -9.74 1.77
CA LYS A 156 -5.16 -10.59 1.75
C LYS A 156 -5.03 -11.64 2.85
N HIS A 157 -5.73 -11.43 3.95
CA HIS A 157 -5.63 -12.25 5.15
C HIS A 157 -6.88 -13.10 5.36
N LYS A 158 -6.69 -14.36 5.77
CA LYS A 158 -7.80 -15.24 6.12
C LYS A 158 -8.24 -14.95 7.55
N ASN A 159 -9.47 -14.49 7.72
CA ASN A 159 -10.06 -14.33 9.05
C ASN A 159 -10.16 -15.70 9.74
N PRO A 160 -9.55 -15.89 10.92
CA PRO A 160 -9.53 -17.18 11.59
C PRO A 160 -10.91 -17.61 12.13
N LYS A 161 -11.86 -16.68 12.28
CA LYS A 161 -13.22 -16.96 12.78
C LYS A 161 -14.20 -17.25 11.66
N SER A 162 -14.31 -16.39 10.65
CA SER A 162 -15.23 -16.61 9.53
C SER A 162 -14.67 -17.53 8.45
N GLY A 163 -13.35 -17.68 8.38
CA GLY A 163 -12.67 -18.42 7.31
C GLY A 163 -12.57 -17.67 5.98
N GLU A 164 -13.12 -16.47 5.90
CA GLU A 164 -13.13 -15.64 4.69
C GLU A 164 -11.80 -14.89 4.51
N TYR A 165 -11.44 -14.63 3.25
CA TYR A 165 -10.29 -13.81 2.91
C TYR A 165 -10.71 -12.35 2.75
N ILE A 166 -10.07 -11.46 3.50
CA ILE A 166 -10.34 -10.02 3.47
C ILE A 166 -9.09 -9.31 2.97
N GLU A 167 -9.29 -8.31 2.11
CA GLU A 167 -8.23 -7.43 1.64
C GLU A 167 -8.10 -6.25 2.60
N HIS A 168 -6.90 -6.05 3.12
CA HIS A 168 -6.54 -4.99 4.03
C HIS A 168 -5.59 -4.02 3.31
N HIS A 169 -6.04 -2.78 3.14
CA HIS A 169 -5.35 -1.76 2.38
C HIS A 169 -4.55 -0.86 3.31
N LEU A 170 -3.32 -0.53 2.94
CA LEU A 170 -2.53 0.45 3.68
C LEU A 170 -3.17 1.85 3.60
N LYS A 171 -3.37 2.46 4.76
CA LYS A 171 -3.81 3.85 4.91
C LYS A 171 -2.68 4.81 4.57
N PHE A 172 -3.00 5.86 3.82
CA PHE A 172 -2.07 6.91 3.40
C PHE A 172 -0.78 6.33 2.78
N PRO A 173 -0.91 5.59 1.65
CA PRO A 173 0.26 5.03 0.98
C PRO A 173 1.16 6.15 0.41
N PRO A 174 2.47 5.89 0.25
CA PRO A 174 3.37 6.82 -0.44
C PRO A 174 2.86 7.19 -1.83
N SER A 175 3.07 8.45 -2.21
CA SER A 175 2.79 8.91 -3.57
C SER A 175 3.71 8.22 -4.58
N VAL A 176 3.14 7.86 -5.73
CA VAL A 176 3.92 7.38 -6.89
C VAL A 176 4.70 8.56 -7.48
N PRO A 177 6.03 8.47 -7.64
CA PRO A 177 6.83 9.46 -8.37
C PRO A 177 6.24 9.77 -9.75
N SER A 178 6.24 11.04 -10.13
CA SER A 178 5.59 11.52 -11.37
C SER A 178 6.55 11.73 -12.54
N ASP A 179 7.85 11.52 -12.32
CA ASP A 179 8.86 11.66 -13.37
C ASP A 179 8.94 10.40 -14.25
N LYS A 180 9.90 10.38 -15.18
CA LYS A 180 10.10 9.29 -16.17
C LYS A 180 11.30 8.42 -15.85
N LEU A 181 11.85 8.52 -14.64
CA LEU A 181 13.00 7.77 -14.20
C LEU A 181 12.57 6.37 -13.71
N THR A 182 13.56 5.49 -13.60
CA THR A 182 13.38 4.21 -12.93
C THR A 182 13.33 4.47 -11.43
N HIS A 183 12.36 3.88 -10.75
CA HIS A 183 12.27 3.90 -9.29
C HIS A 183 12.28 2.49 -8.73
N VAL A 184 12.99 2.31 -7.62
CA VAL A 184 13.07 1.04 -6.89
C VAL A 184 12.06 1.07 -5.76
N TYR A 185 11.14 0.11 -5.75
CA TYR A 185 10.14 -0.06 -4.70
C TYR A 185 10.53 -1.24 -3.81
N THR A 186 10.64 -1.00 -2.51
CA THR A 186 11.01 -2.04 -1.54
C THR A 186 10.00 -2.08 -0.40
N ALA A 187 9.40 -3.24 -0.14
CA ALA A 187 8.65 -3.52 1.08
C ALA A 187 9.46 -4.48 1.96
N ILE A 188 9.67 -4.07 3.22
CA ILE A 188 10.38 -4.85 4.23
C ILE A 188 9.36 -5.25 5.29
N LEU A 189 9.05 -6.55 5.36
CA LEU A 189 8.12 -7.13 6.32
C LEU A 189 8.94 -7.83 7.41
N LYS A 190 8.83 -7.37 8.65
CA LYS A 190 9.59 -7.93 9.79
C LYS A 190 8.72 -8.85 10.64
N PRO A 191 9.32 -9.84 11.35
CA PRO A 191 8.60 -10.73 12.28
C PRO A 191 7.78 -10.04 13.38
N GLY A 192 8.11 -8.79 13.72
CA GLY A 192 7.37 -7.98 14.70
C GLY A 192 6.11 -7.27 14.16
N ASN A 193 5.58 -7.72 13.01
CA ASN A 193 4.47 -7.10 12.28
C ASN A 193 4.76 -5.69 11.74
N GLU A 194 6.03 -5.27 11.73
CA GLU A 194 6.44 -3.99 11.17
C GLU A 194 6.58 -4.10 9.65
N LEU A 195 5.99 -3.14 8.94
CA LEU A 195 6.16 -2.92 7.52
C LEU A 195 6.90 -1.60 7.31
N ARG A 196 7.94 -1.63 6.45
CA ARG A 196 8.58 -0.43 5.92
C ARG A 196 8.47 -0.43 4.41
N ILE A 197 8.07 0.70 3.83
CA ILE A 197 8.05 0.91 2.38
C ILE A 197 9.09 1.97 2.06
N LEU A 198 10.03 1.59 1.19
CA LEU A 198 11.06 2.45 0.68
C LEU A 198 10.82 2.69 -0.82
N ILE A 199 11.09 3.90 -1.25
CA ILE A 199 11.17 4.28 -2.67
C ILE A 199 12.57 4.86 -2.86
N ASP A 200 13.35 4.29 -3.77
CA ASP A 200 14.74 4.67 -4.06
C ASP A 200 15.66 4.59 -2.83
N GLY A 201 15.42 3.59 -1.98
CA GLY A 201 16.17 3.39 -0.74
C GLY A 201 15.78 4.33 0.41
N GLU A 202 14.90 5.31 0.18
CA GLU A 202 14.40 6.20 1.22
C GLU A 202 13.10 5.66 1.83
N GLU A 203 13.01 5.60 3.15
CA GLU A 203 11.76 5.22 3.84
C GLU A 203 10.68 6.28 3.60
N LYS A 204 9.59 5.88 2.93
CA LYS A 204 8.41 6.73 2.69
C LYS A 204 7.24 6.41 3.60
N LYS A 205 7.18 5.17 4.13
CA LYS A 205 6.14 4.77 5.08
C LYS A 205 6.70 3.73 6.05
N LYS A 206 6.33 3.90 7.32
CA LYS A 206 6.41 2.87 8.35
C LYS A 206 4.99 2.57 8.84
N ALA A 207 4.67 1.29 9.02
CA ALA A 207 3.36 0.81 9.42
C ALA A 207 3.48 -0.46 10.27
N ASN A 208 2.41 -0.82 10.96
CA ASN A 208 2.28 -2.11 11.64
C ASN A 208 1.03 -2.86 11.15
N PHE A 209 1.16 -4.13 10.77
CA PHE A 209 0.04 -4.92 10.24
C PHE A 209 -1.13 -5.07 11.19
N LEU A 210 -0.89 -5.00 12.50
CA LEU A 210 -1.94 -5.15 13.51
C LEU A 210 -2.52 -3.80 13.95
N SER A 211 -2.00 -2.68 13.44
CA SER A 211 -2.48 -1.33 13.77
C SER A 211 -3.71 -0.96 12.95
N SER A 212 -4.79 -0.56 13.63
CA SER A 212 -5.98 -0.01 12.99
C SER A 212 -5.76 1.34 12.32
N ASP A 213 -4.68 2.04 12.68
CA ASP A 213 -4.34 3.34 12.09
C ASP A 213 -3.58 3.19 10.77
N ASP A 214 -3.04 2.00 10.50
CA ASP A 214 -2.24 1.72 9.32
C ASP A 214 -2.98 0.94 8.24
N PHE A 215 -4.00 0.14 8.57
CA PHE A 215 -4.74 -0.68 7.60
C PHE A 215 -6.26 -0.50 7.66
N GLU A 216 -6.91 -0.51 6.50
CA GLU A 216 -8.37 -0.46 6.34
C GLU A 216 -8.86 -1.60 5.41
N PRO A 217 -9.81 -2.44 5.86
CA PRO A 217 -10.18 -2.66 7.25
C PRO A 217 -8.97 -3.11 8.10
N PRO A 218 -9.03 -3.00 9.42
CA PRO A 218 -7.97 -3.52 10.28
C PRO A 218 -7.90 -5.06 10.21
N LEU A 219 -6.70 -5.63 10.31
CA LEU A 219 -6.51 -7.08 10.33
C LEU A 219 -7.13 -7.72 11.57
N ILE A 220 -7.07 -7.02 12.70
CA ILE A 220 -7.76 -7.40 13.92
C ILE A 220 -9.08 -6.63 13.96
N PRO A 221 -10.23 -7.31 13.85
CA PRO A 221 -11.53 -6.66 13.95
C PRO A 221 -11.68 -5.90 15.29
N ALA A 222 -12.52 -4.88 15.29
CA ALA A 222 -12.85 -4.17 16.53
C ALA A 222 -13.39 -5.15 17.59
N LYS A 223 -13.02 -4.91 18.86
CA LYS A 223 -13.48 -5.75 19.97
C LYS A 223 -14.99 -5.70 20.18
N THR A 224 -15.61 -4.59 19.76
CA THR A 224 -17.03 -4.31 19.90
C THR A 224 -17.59 -3.90 18.54
N ILE A 225 -18.81 -4.33 18.25
CA ILE A 225 -19.61 -3.85 17.12
C ILE A 225 -20.76 -3.00 17.67
N PRO A 226 -21.24 -1.99 16.94
CA PRO A 226 -22.53 -1.36 17.25
C PRO A 226 -23.62 -2.42 17.28
N ASP A 227 -24.56 -2.28 18.21
CA ASP A 227 -25.69 -3.20 18.32
C ASP A 227 -26.63 -2.97 17.11
N PRO A 228 -26.87 -3.99 16.25
CA PRO A 228 -27.72 -3.84 15.08
C PRO A 228 -29.19 -3.56 15.42
N ASP A 229 -29.62 -3.91 16.64
CA ASP A 229 -30.99 -3.69 17.12
C ASP A 229 -31.15 -2.34 17.83
N ASP A 230 -30.05 -1.60 18.04
CA ASP A 230 -30.09 -0.27 18.65
C ASP A 230 -30.76 0.73 17.70
N LYS A 231 -31.78 1.42 18.21
CA LYS A 231 -32.54 2.43 17.48
C LYS A 231 -32.58 3.68 18.33
N LYS A 232 -32.25 4.80 17.69
CA LYS A 232 -32.44 6.12 18.28
C LYS A 232 -33.90 6.26 18.76
N PRO A 233 -34.14 6.55 20.05
CA PRO A 233 -35.49 6.75 20.58
C PRO A 233 -36.24 7.89 19.88
N GLU A 234 -37.57 7.80 19.81
CA GLU A 234 -38.41 8.84 19.18
C GLU A 234 -38.32 10.20 19.91
N ASP A 235 -38.03 10.18 21.21
CA ASP A 235 -37.89 11.34 22.08
C ASP A 235 -36.45 11.89 22.13
N TRP A 236 -35.54 11.35 21.33
CA TRP A 236 -34.14 11.78 21.33
C TRP A 236 -33.96 13.16 20.69
N ASP A 237 -33.76 14.16 21.53
CA ASP A 237 -33.54 15.55 21.13
C ASP A 237 -32.06 15.84 20.79
N GLU A 238 -31.76 16.09 19.51
CA GLU A 238 -30.42 16.48 19.04
C GLU A 238 -30.21 18.00 19.00
N ARG A 239 -31.19 18.80 19.42
CA ARG A 239 -31.09 20.25 19.34
C ARG A 239 -30.03 20.74 20.33
N ALA A 240 -28.93 21.27 19.79
CA ALA A 240 -27.88 21.90 20.59
C ALA A 240 -28.36 23.17 21.33
N LYS A 241 -29.45 23.79 20.87
CA LYS A 241 -30.08 24.95 21.49
C LYS A 241 -31.58 24.76 21.50
N ILE A 242 -32.20 25.05 22.63
CA ILE A 242 -33.65 25.09 22.78
C ILE A 242 -34.10 26.54 23.00
N PRO A 243 -35.30 26.93 22.54
CA PRO A 243 -35.90 28.21 22.93
C PRO A 243 -35.97 28.28 24.46
N ASP A 244 -35.62 29.42 25.03
CA ASP A 244 -35.78 29.65 26.47
C ASP A 244 -37.28 29.58 26.80
N PRO A 245 -37.73 28.64 27.66
CA PRO A 245 -39.13 28.49 27.99
C PRO A 245 -39.71 29.73 28.71
N ASN A 246 -38.87 30.61 29.26
CA ASN A 246 -39.28 31.84 29.94
C ASN A 246 -39.21 33.07 29.04
N ALA A 247 -38.68 32.95 27.82
CA ALA A 247 -38.62 34.05 26.89
C ALA A 247 -40.01 34.32 26.30
N VAL A 248 -40.62 35.43 26.72
CA VAL A 248 -41.84 35.96 26.11
C VAL A 248 -41.43 36.98 25.05
N LYS A 249 -42.08 36.94 23.89
CA LYS A 249 -41.89 37.93 22.84
C LYS A 249 -42.18 39.34 23.41
N PRO A 250 -41.22 40.28 23.39
CA PRO A 250 -41.44 41.64 23.86
C PRO A 250 -42.49 42.39 23.02
N ASP A 251 -43.18 43.36 23.63
CA ASP A 251 -44.24 44.15 22.98
C ASP A 251 -43.74 44.98 21.78
N ASP A 252 -42.44 45.30 21.72
CA ASP A 252 -41.79 46.09 20.67
C ASP A 252 -41.18 45.24 19.54
N TRP A 253 -41.43 43.92 19.51
CA TRP A 253 -40.87 42.99 18.53
C TRP A 253 -41.57 43.07 17.16
N ASP A 254 -41.06 43.91 16.24
CA ASP A 254 -41.60 44.11 14.88
C ASP A 254 -41.22 42.97 13.91
N GLU A 255 -42.09 41.96 13.77
CA GLU A 255 -41.96 40.88 12.76
C GLU A 255 -42.19 41.36 11.31
N MET A 256 -42.75 42.56 11.12
CA MET A 256 -43.15 43.08 9.81
C MET A 256 -42.07 43.90 9.11
N HIS A 257 -40.87 44.04 9.69
CA HIS A 257 -39.82 44.88 9.10
C HIS A 257 -39.45 44.45 7.67
N LEU A 258 -39.45 43.13 7.40
CA LEU A 258 -39.20 42.56 6.06
C LEU A 258 -40.34 42.76 5.06
N LEU A 259 -41.61 42.81 5.51
CA LEU A 259 -42.75 43.08 4.63
C LEU A 259 -42.81 44.55 4.19
N LYS A 260 -42.44 45.48 5.08
CA LYS A 260 -42.39 46.92 4.77
C LYS A 260 -41.30 47.27 3.74
N LEU A 261 -40.19 46.53 3.71
CA LEU A 261 -39.12 46.68 2.72
C LEU A 261 -39.54 46.17 1.32
N LYS A 262 -40.27 45.06 1.23
CA LYS A 262 -40.78 44.54 -0.06
C LYS A 262 -41.85 45.43 -0.68
N MET A 263 -42.72 46.05 0.12
CA MET A 263 -43.74 47.00 -0.37
C MET A 263 -43.21 48.39 -0.76
N LYS A 264 -41.98 48.75 -0.36
CA LYS A 264 -41.33 50.02 -0.77
C LYS A 264 -40.51 49.90 -2.06
N MET A 265 -40.33 48.69 -2.60
CA MET A 265 -39.62 48.43 -3.87
C MET A 265 -40.56 48.10 -5.04
N LEU A 266 -41.87 48.27 -4.86
CA LEU A 266 -42.90 48.28 -5.90
C LEU A 266 -43.48 49.69 -6.00
#